data_AF-A0A928XLV9-F1
#
_entry.id   AF-A0A928XLV9-F1
#
_cell.length_a   1.000
_cell.length_b   1.000
_cell.length_c   1.000
_cell.angle_alpha   90.00
_cell.angle_beta   90.00
_cell.angle_gamma   90.00
#
_symmetry.space_group_name_H-M   'P 1'
#
loop_
_entity.id
_entity.type
_entity.pdbx_description
1 polymer ?
#
loop_
_entity_poly.entity_id
_entity_poly.type
_entity_poly.pdbx_seq_one_letter_code
_entity_poly.pdbx_strand_id
1 'polypeptide(L)'
;MDLFFSAANAAYRVDGHDVRVTPAFRMQGGYGPTSERAAAALKKALPRELIRELGPRLDVIANGKGTPEEIQRVTQALIDRGHLAAISGGSSRDRVRQLMFDFGIGLDCSGFAYQAHAAARGAPRKLGLQEGIPAPNKSKDLRKAGPGDLIVLGGSPGHKVAVYSHRALPAGAPPPSFPGRPAVPAGFLQGGPVHVFEVDSSWGAGGRAPLGGVAREIWLFNESTKTWGYFDGLRGGAFTESKKGAYDHTIVGLFGV
;
A
#
# COMPACT_ATOMS: atom_id res chain seq x y z
N MET A 1 6.36 -0.17 12.13
CA MET A 1 5.91 -0.10 10.73
C MET A 1 7.05 -0.24 9.74
N ASP A 2 8.22 0.36 9.96
CA ASP A 2 9.34 0.25 9.01
C ASP A 2 9.80 -1.18 8.74
N LEU A 3 9.77 -2.05 9.76
CA LEU A 3 10.06 -3.48 9.57
C LEU A 3 9.11 -4.13 8.55
N PHE A 4 7.82 -3.80 8.62
CA PHE A 4 6.82 -4.32 7.68
C PHE A 4 6.99 -3.71 6.29
N PHE A 5 7.20 -2.40 6.20
CA PHE A 5 7.44 -1.72 4.93
C PHE A 5 8.72 -2.22 4.24
N SER A 6 9.78 -2.44 5.01
CA SER A 6 11.05 -3.00 4.55
C SER A 6 10.88 -4.45 4.09
N ALA A 7 10.13 -5.27 4.85
CA ALA A 7 9.80 -6.64 4.46
C ALA A 7 8.98 -6.70 3.17
N ALA A 8 8.02 -5.78 2.99
CA ALA A 8 7.25 -5.66 1.75
C ALA A 8 8.15 -5.34 0.54
N ASN A 9 9.20 -4.53 0.72
CA ASN A 9 10.21 -4.29 -0.31
C ASN A 9 11.21 -5.46 -0.40
N ALA A 10 10.71 -6.66 -0.69
CA ALA A 10 11.47 -7.90 -0.70
C ALA A 10 12.52 -7.94 -1.81
N ALA A 11 13.58 -8.73 -1.59
CA ALA A 11 14.61 -8.99 -2.58
C ALA A 11 14.28 -10.25 -3.39
N TYR A 12 14.49 -10.19 -4.70
CA TYR A 12 14.28 -11.28 -5.65
C TYR A 12 15.55 -11.54 -6.44
N ARG A 13 15.87 -12.81 -6.65
CA ARG A 13 16.97 -13.24 -7.50
C ARG A 13 16.50 -13.27 -8.95
N VAL A 14 16.99 -12.35 -9.77
CA VAL A 14 16.64 -12.18 -11.18
C VAL A 14 17.91 -12.14 -12.00
N ASP A 15 18.05 -13.07 -12.95
CA ASP A 15 19.20 -13.14 -13.87
C ASP A 15 20.57 -13.11 -13.16
N GLY A 16 20.66 -13.73 -11.97
CA GLY A 16 21.89 -13.75 -11.18
C GLY A 16 22.18 -12.48 -10.37
N HIS A 17 21.22 -11.57 -10.25
CA HIS A 17 21.31 -10.36 -9.44
C HIS A 17 20.11 -10.21 -8.49
N ASP A 18 20.30 -9.44 -7.43
CA ASP A 18 19.23 -9.18 -6.46
C ASP A 18 18.51 -7.88 -6.81
N VAL A 19 17.19 -7.93 -6.92
CA VAL A 19 16.34 -6.78 -7.25
C VAL A 19 15.31 -6.62 -6.14
N ARG A 20 15.20 -5.41 -5.57
CA ARG A 20 14.18 -5.10 -4.55
C ARG A 20 12.92 -4.55 -5.18
N VAL A 21 11.79 -5.18 -4.86
CA VAL A 21 10.48 -4.87 -5.45
C VAL A 21 9.42 -4.89 -4.36
N THR A 22 8.61 -3.83 -4.28
CA THR A 22 7.40 -3.81 -3.45
C THR A 22 6.26 -4.58 -4.12
N PRO A 23 5.31 -5.15 -3.36
CA PRO A 23 4.23 -5.93 -3.95
C PRO A 23 3.40 -5.06 -4.88
N ALA A 24 2.94 -5.65 -5.98
CA ALA A 24 1.94 -5.01 -6.83
C ALA A 24 0.64 -4.78 -6.03
N PHE A 25 -0.17 -3.82 -6.46
CA PHE A 25 -1.52 -3.70 -5.92
C PHE A 25 -2.40 -4.82 -6.46
N ARG A 26 -3.14 -5.46 -5.56
CA ARG A 26 -4.04 -6.55 -5.90
C ARG A 26 -5.36 -6.36 -5.19
N MET A 27 -6.46 -6.13 -5.92
CA MET A 27 -7.80 -6.01 -5.34
C MET A 27 -8.76 -6.98 -6.03
N GLN A 28 -9.62 -7.64 -5.26
CA GLN A 28 -10.67 -8.50 -5.79
C GLN A 28 -11.63 -7.66 -6.68
N GLY A 29 -11.93 -8.17 -7.87
CA GLY A 29 -12.76 -7.47 -8.85
C GLY A 29 -12.11 -6.26 -9.54
N GLY A 30 -10.84 -5.97 -9.25
CA GLY A 30 -10.05 -4.96 -9.95
C GLY A 30 -9.44 -5.47 -11.26
N TYR A 31 -8.45 -4.74 -11.77
CA TYR A 31 -7.67 -5.18 -12.93
C TYR A 31 -6.86 -6.46 -12.64
N GLY A 32 -6.69 -7.30 -13.67
CA GLY A 32 -6.00 -8.58 -13.60
C GLY A 32 -6.96 -9.78 -13.43
N PRO A 33 -6.45 -10.98 -13.11
CA PRO A 33 -7.28 -12.18 -12.92
C PRO A 33 -8.23 -12.03 -11.72
N THR A 34 -9.33 -12.79 -11.66
CA THR A 34 -10.10 -12.92 -10.41
C THR A 34 -9.30 -13.68 -9.36
N SER A 35 -9.69 -13.62 -8.08
CA SER A 35 -8.94 -14.32 -7.02
C SER A 35 -8.93 -15.84 -7.24
N GLU A 36 -10.03 -16.39 -7.74
CA GLU A 36 -10.16 -17.82 -8.06
C GLU A 36 -9.22 -18.19 -9.23
N ARG A 37 -9.20 -17.37 -10.28
CA ARG A 37 -8.29 -17.57 -11.43
C ARG A 37 -6.83 -17.43 -11.04
N ALA A 38 -6.51 -16.44 -10.20
CA ALA A 38 -5.16 -16.23 -9.68
C ALA A 38 -4.71 -17.43 -8.83
N ALA A 39 -5.53 -17.87 -7.87
CA ALA A 39 -5.22 -19.04 -7.04
C ALA A 39 -5.03 -20.31 -7.87
N ALA A 40 -5.88 -20.54 -8.88
CA ALA A 40 -5.73 -21.67 -9.80
C ALA A 40 -4.43 -21.58 -10.62
N ALA A 41 -4.09 -20.39 -11.13
CA ALA A 41 -2.85 -20.15 -11.86
C ALA A 41 -1.61 -20.42 -10.98
N LEU A 42 -1.63 -19.97 -9.72
CA LEU A 42 -0.58 -20.25 -8.74
C LEU A 42 -0.45 -21.76 -8.47
N LYS A 43 -1.56 -22.46 -8.21
CA LYS A 43 -1.56 -23.91 -7.97
C LYS A 43 -1.04 -24.70 -9.18
N LYS A 44 -1.19 -24.19 -10.41
CA LYS A 44 -0.65 -24.80 -11.63
C LYS A 44 0.84 -24.51 -11.82
N ALA A 45 1.30 -23.31 -11.47
CA ALA A 45 2.64 -22.84 -11.79
C ALA A 45 3.68 -23.17 -10.71
N LEU A 46 3.28 -23.30 -9.45
CA LEU A 46 4.19 -23.47 -8.32
C LEU A 46 4.67 -24.93 -8.12
N PRO A 47 5.82 -25.14 -7.44
CA PRO A 47 6.27 -26.46 -7.00
C PRO A 47 5.27 -27.12 -6.05
N ARG A 48 5.14 -28.46 -6.10
CA ARG A 48 4.20 -29.23 -5.26
C ARG A 48 4.48 -29.05 -3.77
N GLU A 49 5.75 -28.93 -3.42
CA GLU A 49 6.23 -28.75 -2.04
C GLU A 49 5.71 -27.43 -1.47
N LEU A 50 5.84 -26.34 -2.23
CA LEU A 50 5.36 -25.02 -1.84
C LEU A 50 3.83 -24.96 -1.81
N ILE A 51 3.16 -25.62 -2.74
CA ILE A 51 1.69 -25.73 -2.74
C ILE A 51 1.21 -26.47 -1.48
N ARG A 52 1.87 -27.57 -1.11
CA ARG A 52 1.52 -28.33 0.11
C ARG A 52 1.76 -27.51 1.37
N GLU A 53 2.84 -26.74 1.40
CA GLU A 53 3.18 -25.91 2.55
C GLU A 53 2.23 -24.71 2.72
N LEU A 54 1.96 -23.96 1.65
CA LEU A 54 1.08 -22.79 1.71
C LEU A 54 -0.39 -23.20 1.74
N GLY A 55 -0.77 -24.27 1.03
CA GLY A 55 -2.11 -24.83 1.04
C GLY A 55 -3.20 -23.75 0.83
N PRO A 56 -4.15 -23.58 1.79
CA PRO A 56 -5.19 -22.55 1.73
C PRO A 56 -4.67 -21.11 1.67
N ARG A 57 -3.42 -20.85 2.06
CA ARG A 57 -2.82 -19.50 2.03
C ARG A 57 -2.66 -18.98 0.61
N LEU A 58 -2.58 -19.85 -0.41
CA LEU A 58 -2.55 -19.41 -1.81
C LEU A 58 -3.81 -18.62 -2.19
N ASP A 59 -4.97 -19.02 -1.67
CA ASP A 59 -6.23 -18.30 -1.90
C ASP A 59 -6.22 -16.94 -1.17
N VAL A 60 -5.61 -16.86 0.01
CA VAL A 60 -5.42 -15.59 0.75
C VAL A 60 -4.46 -14.63 0.02
N ILE A 61 -3.36 -15.15 -0.51
CA ILE A 61 -2.39 -14.38 -1.32
C ILE A 61 -3.07 -13.84 -2.59
N ALA A 62 -3.82 -14.69 -3.30
CA ALA A 62 -4.56 -14.32 -4.51
C ALA A 62 -5.64 -13.24 -4.26
N ASN A 63 -6.14 -13.14 -3.02
CA ASN A 63 -7.05 -12.09 -2.56
C ASN A 63 -6.34 -10.79 -2.12
N GLY A 64 -5.04 -10.66 -2.34
CA GLY A 64 -4.28 -9.46 -1.98
C GLY A 64 -3.98 -9.36 -0.48
N LYS A 65 -4.02 -10.48 0.24
CA LYS A 65 -3.86 -10.53 1.71
C LYS A 65 -2.64 -11.32 2.15
N GLY A 66 -1.75 -11.72 1.24
CA GLY A 66 -0.52 -12.44 1.61
C GLY A 66 0.35 -11.61 2.56
N THR A 67 1.12 -12.28 3.41
CA THR A 67 2.23 -11.63 4.12
C THR A 67 3.36 -11.28 3.14
N PRO A 68 4.25 -10.32 3.45
CA PRO A 68 5.41 -10.02 2.64
C PRO A 68 6.27 -11.25 2.31
N GLU A 69 6.47 -12.13 3.31
CA GLU A 69 7.22 -13.37 3.14
C GLU A 69 6.53 -14.35 2.19
N GLU A 70 5.22 -14.56 2.35
CA GLU A 70 4.44 -15.41 1.44
C GLU A 70 4.48 -14.88 0.00
N ILE A 71 4.31 -13.57 -0.19
CA ILE A 71 4.41 -12.91 -1.49
C ILE A 71 5.80 -13.10 -2.08
N GLN A 72 6.86 -12.87 -1.30
CA GLN A 72 8.23 -13.08 -1.73
C GLN A 72 8.45 -14.52 -2.20
N ARG A 73 8.07 -15.50 -1.40
CA ARG A 73 8.30 -16.92 -1.67
C ARG A 73 7.55 -17.39 -2.91
N VAL A 74 6.29 -17.00 -3.07
CA VAL A 74 5.49 -17.33 -4.26
C VAL A 74 6.07 -16.68 -5.51
N THR A 75 6.39 -15.38 -5.45
CA THR A 75 6.96 -14.68 -6.61
C THR A 75 8.33 -15.22 -6.98
N GLN A 76 9.22 -15.49 -6.00
CA GLN A 76 10.52 -16.08 -6.28
C GLN A 76 10.39 -17.46 -6.93
N ALA A 77 9.49 -18.32 -6.42
CA ALA A 77 9.26 -19.63 -7.02
C ALA A 77 8.76 -19.56 -8.47
N LEU A 78 8.00 -18.52 -8.84
CA LEU A 78 7.61 -18.29 -10.23
C LEU A 78 8.80 -17.84 -11.09
N ILE A 79 9.67 -16.98 -10.56
CA ILE A 79 10.90 -16.55 -11.23
C ILE A 79 11.81 -17.75 -11.48
N ASP A 80 12.03 -18.59 -10.47
CA ASP A 80 12.89 -19.78 -10.52
C ASP A 80 12.38 -20.81 -11.55
N ARG A 81 11.07 -20.82 -11.81
CA ARG A 81 10.43 -21.67 -12.83
C ARG A 81 10.38 -21.04 -14.23
N GLY A 82 11.06 -19.91 -14.41
CA GLY A 82 11.21 -19.26 -15.72
C GLY A 82 10.01 -18.41 -16.16
N HIS A 83 9.01 -18.18 -15.31
CA HIS A 83 7.85 -17.36 -15.69
C HIS A 83 8.21 -15.89 -15.96
N LEU A 84 9.27 -15.39 -15.36
CA LEU A 84 9.76 -14.03 -15.62
C LEU A 84 10.34 -13.88 -17.03
N ALA A 85 10.92 -14.94 -17.61
CA ALA A 85 11.52 -14.90 -18.94
C ALA A 85 10.48 -14.73 -20.07
N ALA A 86 9.21 -15.06 -19.80
CA ALA A 86 8.10 -14.83 -20.72
C ALA A 86 7.68 -13.34 -20.79
N ILE A 87 8.17 -12.49 -19.87
CA ILE A 87 7.84 -11.08 -19.80
C ILE A 87 8.98 -10.29 -20.45
N SER A 88 8.69 -9.63 -21.57
CA SER A 88 9.66 -8.83 -22.32
C SER A 88 9.56 -7.34 -21.99
N GLY A 89 10.69 -6.63 -22.14
CA GLY A 89 10.78 -5.18 -21.94
C GLY A 89 10.84 -4.73 -20.47
N GLY A 90 11.09 -3.43 -20.29
CA GLY A 90 11.18 -2.79 -18.97
C GLY A 90 12.43 -3.15 -18.15
N SER A 91 12.54 -2.59 -16.96
CA SER A 91 13.58 -2.97 -16.00
C SER A 91 13.26 -4.32 -15.34
N SER A 92 14.24 -4.98 -14.72
CA SER A 92 13.99 -6.20 -13.94
C SER A 92 12.92 -6.01 -12.87
N ARG A 93 12.85 -4.82 -12.26
CA ARG A 93 11.80 -4.45 -11.32
C ARG A 93 10.43 -4.42 -11.98
N ASP A 94 10.30 -3.81 -13.15
CA ASP A 94 9.03 -3.74 -13.88
C ASP A 94 8.54 -5.11 -14.28
N ARG A 95 9.43 -6.00 -14.76
CA ARG A 95 9.09 -7.38 -15.09
C ARG A 95 8.59 -8.17 -13.88
N VAL A 96 9.24 -8.04 -12.72
CA VAL A 96 8.79 -8.71 -11.49
C VAL A 96 7.41 -8.20 -11.07
N ARG A 97 7.15 -6.90 -11.18
CA ARG A 97 5.82 -6.34 -10.91
C ARG A 97 4.77 -6.81 -11.91
N GLN A 98 5.13 -6.92 -13.18
CA GLN A 98 4.27 -7.50 -14.21
C GLN A 98 3.97 -8.96 -13.91
N LEU A 99 4.96 -9.75 -13.51
CA LEU A 99 4.78 -11.14 -13.09
C LEU A 99 3.80 -11.26 -11.92
N MET A 100 3.97 -10.43 -10.89
CA MET A 100 3.04 -10.37 -9.76
C MET A 100 1.62 -10.05 -10.23
N PHE A 101 1.45 -9.05 -11.09
CA PHE A 101 0.15 -8.64 -11.62
C PHE A 101 -0.52 -9.75 -12.44
N ASP A 102 0.21 -10.40 -13.35
CA ASP A 102 -0.30 -11.46 -14.23
C ASP A 102 -0.76 -12.69 -13.44
N PHE A 103 -0.07 -13.01 -12.34
CA PHE A 103 -0.42 -14.10 -11.43
C PHE A 103 -1.37 -13.67 -10.29
N GLY A 104 -1.81 -12.42 -10.25
CA GLY A 104 -2.71 -11.91 -9.20
C GLY A 104 -2.10 -11.91 -7.79
N ILE A 105 -0.77 -11.75 -7.70
CA ILE A 105 -0.03 -11.62 -6.44
C ILE A 105 0.08 -10.15 -6.08
N GLY A 106 -0.19 -9.81 -4.83
CA GLY A 106 0.03 -8.45 -4.35
C GLY A 106 -0.62 -8.18 -3.00
N LEU A 107 -0.77 -6.88 -2.69
CA LEU A 107 -1.47 -6.39 -1.51
C LEU A 107 -2.58 -5.42 -1.91
N ASP A 108 -3.79 -5.63 -1.43
CA ASP A 108 -4.83 -4.61 -1.49
C ASP A 108 -4.61 -3.57 -0.37
N CYS A 109 -5.39 -2.49 -0.41
CA CYS A 109 -5.32 -1.44 0.60
C CYS A 109 -5.59 -1.97 2.01
N SER A 110 -6.58 -2.85 2.18
CA SER A 110 -6.99 -3.29 3.51
C SER A 110 -6.10 -4.38 4.09
N GLY A 111 -5.53 -5.25 3.27
CA GLY A 111 -4.56 -6.27 3.65
C GLY A 111 -3.23 -5.64 4.04
N PHE A 112 -2.79 -4.63 3.30
CA PHE A 112 -1.62 -3.84 3.69
C PHE A 112 -1.87 -3.08 5.01
N ALA A 113 -2.93 -2.30 5.10
CA ALA A 113 -3.23 -1.47 6.26
C ALA A 113 -3.33 -2.31 7.54
N TYR A 114 -4.04 -3.45 7.50
CA TYR A 114 -4.17 -4.34 8.65
C TYR A 114 -2.81 -4.86 9.14
N GLN A 115 -1.97 -5.35 8.23
CA GLN A 115 -0.66 -5.87 8.59
C GLN A 115 0.27 -4.78 9.13
N ALA A 116 0.23 -3.57 8.55
CA ALA A 116 0.98 -2.42 9.04
C ALA A 116 0.54 -2.01 10.45
N HIS A 117 -0.77 -1.97 10.72
CA HIS A 117 -1.33 -1.71 12.06
C HIS A 117 -0.90 -2.76 13.08
N ALA A 118 -1.06 -4.05 12.76
CA ALA A 118 -0.66 -5.14 13.63
C ALA A 118 0.85 -5.13 13.93
N ALA A 119 1.68 -4.81 12.94
CA ALA A 119 3.11 -4.62 13.12
C ALA A 119 3.45 -3.41 14.00
N ALA A 120 2.69 -2.31 13.89
CA ALA A 120 2.87 -1.13 14.75
C ALA A 120 2.56 -1.42 16.22
N ARG A 121 1.62 -2.34 16.49
CA ARG A 121 1.15 -2.69 17.85
C ARG A 121 1.89 -3.89 18.47
N GLY A 122 3.01 -4.32 17.87
CA GLY A 122 3.83 -5.41 18.43
C GLY A 122 3.19 -6.80 18.35
N ALA A 123 2.19 -7.00 17.49
CA ALA A 123 1.51 -8.28 17.31
C ALA A 123 1.74 -8.94 15.92
N PRO A 124 2.97 -8.97 15.36
CA PRO A 124 3.19 -9.50 14.01
C PRO A 124 3.01 -11.02 13.91
N ARG A 125 3.08 -11.78 15.01
CA ARG A 125 2.90 -13.26 14.96
C ARG A 125 1.44 -13.72 15.01
N LYS A 126 0.49 -12.82 15.27
CA LYS A 126 -0.96 -13.09 15.14
C LYS A 126 -1.49 -12.82 13.72
N LEU A 127 -0.61 -12.57 12.74
CA LEU A 127 -0.92 -12.20 11.36
C LEU A 127 -1.54 -13.33 10.48
N GLY A 128 -1.95 -14.44 11.08
CA GLY A 128 -2.95 -15.31 10.48
C GLY A 128 -4.25 -14.53 10.37
N LEU A 129 -4.52 -14.00 9.17
CA LEU A 129 -5.69 -13.18 8.89
C LEU A 129 -6.97 -13.91 9.31
N GLN A 130 -7.53 -13.51 10.46
CA GLN A 130 -8.95 -13.64 10.70
C GLN A 130 -9.61 -12.32 10.35
N GLU A 131 -10.81 -12.45 9.79
CA GLU A 131 -11.47 -11.51 8.90
C GLU A 131 -11.71 -10.11 9.48
N GLY A 132 -11.53 -9.12 8.62
CA GLY A 132 -12.04 -7.75 8.81
C GLY A 132 -11.18 -6.87 9.71
N ILE A 133 -10.94 -5.65 9.25
CA ILE A 133 -10.62 -4.56 10.18
C ILE A 133 -11.91 -4.33 10.98
N PRO A 134 -11.89 -4.34 12.32
CA PRO A 134 -13.06 -4.00 13.12
C PRO A 134 -13.64 -2.67 12.65
N ALA A 135 -14.95 -2.47 12.78
CA ALA A 135 -15.58 -1.22 12.39
C ALA A 135 -14.80 -0.04 13.00
N PRO A 136 -14.47 1.00 12.21
CA PRO A 136 -13.70 2.12 12.71
C PRO A 136 -14.39 2.74 13.93
N ASN A 137 -13.59 3.24 14.88
CA ASN A 137 -14.13 4.13 15.90
C ASN A 137 -14.76 5.33 15.16
N LYS A 138 -15.92 5.81 15.62
CA LYS A 138 -16.67 6.91 14.96
C LYS A 138 -15.90 8.24 14.91
N SER A 139 -14.70 8.32 15.52
CA SER A 139 -13.90 9.54 15.48
C SER A 139 -13.44 9.83 14.05
N LYS A 140 -13.81 11.00 13.55
CA LYS A 140 -13.27 11.59 12.32
C LYS A 140 -12.21 12.66 12.60
N ASP A 141 -11.85 12.82 13.88
CA ASP A 141 -10.88 13.82 14.31
C ASP A 141 -9.45 13.32 14.07
N LEU A 142 -8.95 13.54 12.86
CA LEU A 142 -7.60 13.12 12.43
C LEU A 142 -6.47 13.74 13.25
N ARG A 143 -6.73 14.80 14.02
CA ARG A 143 -5.75 15.39 14.94
C ARG A 143 -5.36 14.41 16.06
N LYS A 144 -6.21 13.41 16.32
CA LYS A 144 -5.96 12.35 17.31
C LYS A 144 -5.22 11.16 16.72
N ALA A 145 -5.04 11.09 15.41
CA ALA A 145 -4.38 9.96 14.78
C ALA A 145 -2.89 9.95 15.16
N GLY A 146 -2.40 8.79 15.59
CA GLY A 146 -1.01 8.55 15.92
C GLY A 146 -0.39 7.43 15.08
N PRO A 147 0.94 7.23 15.18
CA PRO A 147 1.61 6.11 14.55
C PRO A 147 0.93 4.77 14.83
N GLY A 148 0.62 4.02 13.78
CA GLY A 148 -0.04 2.73 13.83
C GLY A 148 -1.55 2.79 13.70
N ASP A 149 -2.20 3.96 13.78
CA ASP A 149 -3.64 4.07 13.55
C ASP A 149 -3.99 3.89 12.08
N LEU A 150 -5.25 3.53 11.80
CA LEU A 150 -5.77 3.44 10.44
C LEU A 150 -6.70 4.61 10.15
N ILE A 151 -6.51 5.23 8.99
CA ILE A 151 -7.48 6.17 8.42
C ILE A 151 -8.31 5.40 7.39
N VAL A 152 -9.63 5.41 7.57
CA VAL A 152 -10.59 4.78 6.65
C VAL A 152 -11.17 5.87 5.76
N LEU A 153 -10.97 5.72 4.46
CA LEU A 153 -11.53 6.58 3.43
C LEU A 153 -12.76 5.92 2.78
N GLY A 154 -13.79 6.72 2.54
CA GLY A 154 -14.99 6.34 1.82
C GLY A 154 -14.79 6.44 0.31
N GLY A 155 -15.81 6.03 -0.45
CA GLY A 155 -15.75 5.90 -1.90
C GLY A 155 -16.07 4.47 -2.34
N SER A 156 -16.11 4.25 -3.65
CA SER A 156 -16.27 2.91 -4.23
C SER A 156 -15.13 2.66 -5.22
N PRO A 157 -14.17 1.77 -4.90
CA PRO A 157 -14.02 1.07 -3.62
C PRO A 157 -13.54 2.01 -2.49
N GLY A 158 -13.84 1.68 -1.23
CA GLY A 158 -13.26 2.39 -0.09
C GLY A 158 -11.75 2.15 0.02
N HIS A 159 -11.03 3.03 0.71
CA HIS A 159 -9.57 2.94 0.86
C HIS A 159 -9.14 3.00 2.33
N LYS A 160 -8.00 2.41 2.65
CA LYS A 160 -7.46 2.36 4.02
C LYS A 160 -5.96 2.57 4.00
N VAL A 161 -5.47 3.38 4.93
CA VAL A 161 -4.04 3.66 5.09
C VAL A 161 -3.67 3.53 6.56
N ALA A 162 -2.40 3.20 6.83
CA ALA A 162 -1.83 3.21 8.16
C ALA A 162 -1.04 4.49 8.38
N VAL A 163 -1.26 5.17 9.50
CA VAL A 163 -0.52 6.37 9.88
C VAL A 163 0.87 5.95 10.32
N TYR A 164 1.90 6.35 9.57
CA TYR A 164 3.28 6.14 9.96
C TYR A 164 3.73 7.19 10.98
N SER A 165 3.48 8.46 10.68
CA SER A 165 3.75 9.57 11.59
C SER A 165 2.74 10.69 11.39
N HIS A 166 2.57 11.51 12.43
CA HIS A 166 1.71 12.68 12.41
C HIS A 166 2.36 13.78 13.25
N ARG A 167 2.45 14.99 12.68
CA ARG A 167 2.88 16.19 13.38
C ARG A 167 2.06 17.40 12.93
N ALA A 168 1.88 18.37 13.83
CA ALA A 168 1.28 19.65 13.49
C ALA A 168 2.38 20.71 13.30
N LEU A 169 2.30 21.47 12.21
CA LEU A 169 3.10 22.65 11.96
C LEU A 169 2.30 23.88 12.43
N PRO A 170 2.83 24.72 13.33
CA PRO A 170 2.13 25.92 13.77
C PRO A 170 1.98 26.93 12.62
N ALA A 171 1.05 27.88 12.77
CA ALA A 171 0.93 28.99 11.83
C ALA A 171 2.26 29.76 11.74
N GLY A 172 2.67 30.10 10.52
CA GLY A 172 3.95 30.79 10.26
C GLY A 172 5.19 29.88 10.30
N ALA A 173 5.04 28.57 10.51
CA ALA A 173 6.15 27.63 10.34
C ALA A 173 6.72 27.68 8.91
N PRO A 174 8.03 27.48 8.72
CA PRO A 174 8.60 27.37 7.38
C PRO A 174 7.97 26.21 6.61
N PRO A 175 7.84 26.31 5.27
CA PRO A 175 7.33 25.23 4.46
C PRO A 175 8.10 23.92 4.68
N PRO A 176 7.40 22.79 4.93
CA PRO A 176 8.07 21.52 5.04
C PRO A 176 8.68 21.14 3.68
N SER A 177 9.88 20.58 3.71
CA SER A 177 10.51 19.96 2.54
C SER A 177 10.38 18.45 2.62
N PHE A 178 10.07 17.81 1.49
CA PHE A 178 9.96 16.37 1.37
C PHE A 178 10.90 15.90 0.25
N PRO A 179 11.91 15.06 0.53
CA PRO A 179 12.86 14.60 -0.48
C PRO A 179 12.16 14.00 -1.70
N GLY A 180 12.57 14.44 -2.90
CA GLY A 180 12.02 13.94 -4.17
C GLY A 180 10.59 14.39 -4.48
N ARG A 181 10.03 15.34 -3.73
CA ARG A 181 8.70 15.93 -4.00
C ARG A 181 8.84 17.42 -4.31
N PRO A 182 7.92 18.00 -5.11
CA PRO A 182 7.86 19.44 -5.30
C PRO A 182 7.56 20.17 -3.98
N ALA A 183 7.90 21.46 -3.93
CA ALA A 183 7.60 22.30 -2.77
C ALA A 183 6.08 22.42 -2.56
N VAL A 184 5.65 22.44 -1.30
CA VAL A 184 4.26 22.75 -0.95
C VAL A 184 3.99 24.23 -1.26
N PRO A 185 2.90 24.58 -1.97
CA PRO A 185 2.56 25.97 -2.26
C PRO A 185 2.46 26.80 -0.97
N ALA A 186 3.11 27.97 -0.94
CA ALA A 186 3.10 28.84 0.23
C ALA A 186 1.67 29.24 0.65
N GLY A 187 0.76 29.42 -0.32
CA GLY A 187 -0.65 29.70 -0.07
C GLY A 187 -1.36 28.60 0.72
N PHE A 188 -1.01 27.32 0.51
CA PHE A 188 -1.59 26.20 1.25
C PHE A 188 -1.23 26.24 2.73
N LEU A 189 -0.10 26.85 3.10
CA LEU A 189 0.38 26.90 4.48
C LEU A 189 -0.15 28.12 5.26
N GLN A 190 -0.86 29.03 4.60
CA GLN A 190 -1.41 30.22 5.25
C GLN A 190 -2.49 29.84 6.29
N GLY A 191 -2.53 30.61 7.38
CA GLY A 191 -3.52 30.47 8.47
C GLY A 191 -3.17 29.42 9.52
N GLY A 192 -2.66 28.25 9.13
CA GLY A 192 -2.26 27.16 10.04
C GLY A 192 -3.31 26.75 11.10
N PRO A 193 -2.96 25.85 12.03
CA PRO A 193 -1.87 24.88 11.90
C PRO A 193 -2.08 23.93 10.70
N VAL A 194 -1.00 23.33 10.22
CA VAL A 194 -1.03 22.33 9.14
C VAL A 194 -0.57 20.99 9.69
N HIS A 195 -1.44 20.00 9.65
CA HIS A 195 -1.09 18.63 10.01
C HIS A 195 -0.37 17.97 8.84
N VAL A 196 0.77 17.35 9.12
CA VAL A 196 1.53 16.53 8.19
C VAL A 196 1.40 15.09 8.64
N PHE A 197 0.79 14.27 7.79
CA PHE A 197 0.68 12.83 7.97
C PHE A 197 1.61 12.14 6.98
N GLU A 198 2.47 11.28 7.49
CA GLU A 198 3.10 10.25 6.67
C GLU A 198 2.24 9.00 6.80
N VAL A 199 1.75 8.47 5.69
CA VAL A 199 0.87 7.30 5.68
C VAL A 199 1.43 6.22 4.79
N ASP A 200 1.37 4.98 5.25
CA ASP A 200 1.68 3.81 4.44
C ASP A 200 0.37 3.29 3.79
N SER A 201 0.39 3.11 2.47
CA SER A 201 -0.80 2.82 1.66
C SER A 201 -0.49 1.83 0.54
N SER A 202 -1.47 1.02 0.12
CA SER A 202 -1.42 0.28 -1.14
C SER A 202 -2.46 0.82 -2.12
N TRP A 203 -2.06 1.29 -3.30
CA TRP A 203 -2.95 2.00 -4.24
C TRP A 203 -3.06 1.33 -5.62
N GLY A 204 -4.20 1.55 -6.27
CA GLY A 204 -4.57 0.90 -7.53
C GLY A 204 -3.64 1.19 -8.69
N ALA A 205 -3.14 0.15 -9.35
CA ALA A 205 -2.28 0.28 -10.52
C ALA A 205 -2.96 0.85 -11.79
N GLY A 206 -4.30 1.02 -11.79
CA GLY A 206 -5.06 1.45 -12.97
C GLY A 206 -4.88 0.55 -14.19
N GLY A 207 -4.64 -0.75 -13.96
CA GLY A 207 -4.34 -1.74 -15.01
C GLY A 207 -2.89 -1.73 -15.50
N ARG A 208 -2.02 -0.88 -14.95
CA ARG A 208 -0.60 -0.77 -15.35
C ARG A 208 0.29 -1.37 -14.27
N ALA A 209 0.71 -2.62 -14.43
CA ALA A 209 1.47 -3.36 -13.39
C ALA A 209 2.70 -2.63 -12.78
N PRO A 210 3.48 -1.83 -13.54
CA PRO A 210 4.60 -1.08 -12.96
C PRO A 210 4.15 -0.01 -11.96
N LEU A 211 2.92 0.48 -12.08
CA LEU A 211 2.32 1.46 -11.18
C LEU A 211 1.60 0.77 -10.02
N GLY A 212 1.24 1.51 -9.00
CA GLY A 212 0.46 1.01 -7.87
C GLY A 212 1.30 0.37 -6.76
N GLY A 213 0.59 -0.26 -5.84
CA GLY A 213 1.15 -1.06 -4.77
C GLY A 213 1.51 -0.24 -3.55
N VAL A 214 2.39 -0.82 -2.73
CA VAL A 214 2.77 -0.26 -1.43
C VAL A 214 3.68 0.95 -1.58
N ALA A 215 3.30 2.07 -0.97
CA ALA A 215 4.07 3.30 -0.91
C ALA A 215 3.85 4.04 0.43
N ARG A 216 4.85 4.83 0.82
CA ARG A 216 4.71 5.84 1.88
C ARG A 216 4.40 7.18 1.22
N GLU A 217 3.31 7.79 1.64
CA GLU A 217 2.76 9.01 1.07
C GLU A 217 2.69 10.11 2.12
N ILE A 218 2.69 11.35 1.65
CA ILE A 218 2.58 12.53 2.50
C ILE A 218 1.22 13.17 2.24
N TRP A 219 0.43 13.31 3.30
CA TRP A 219 -0.80 14.10 3.30
C TRP A 219 -0.62 15.31 4.21
N LEU A 220 -1.17 16.43 3.78
CA LEU A 220 -1.24 17.65 4.55
C LEU A 220 -2.70 18.03 4.77
N PHE A 221 -3.02 18.54 5.95
CA PHE A 221 -4.34 19.10 6.25
C PHE A 221 -4.19 20.46 6.90
N ASN A 222 -4.62 21.51 6.21
CA ASN A 222 -4.64 22.85 6.77
C ASN A 222 -5.94 23.07 7.55
N GLU A 223 -5.82 23.26 8.87
CA GLU A 223 -6.96 23.44 9.76
C GLU A 223 -7.76 24.72 9.48
N SER A 224 -7.11 25.80 9.05
CA SER A 224 -7.78 27.08 8.82
C SER A 224 -8.66 27.03 7.57
N THR A 225 -8.17 26.43 6.49
CA THR A 225 -8.88 26.35 5.20
C THR A 225 -9.74 25.09 5.07
N LYS A 226 -9.55 24.10 5.96
CA LYS A 226 -10.14 22.76 5.86
C LYS A 226 -9.84 22.08 4.52
N THR A 227 -8.64 22.31 3.99
CA THR A 227 -8.17 21.75 2.72
C THR A 227 -7.13 20.65 2.97
N TRP A 228 -7.23 19.57 2.20
CA TRP A 228 -6.23 18.52 2.11
C TRP A 228 -5.25 18.81 1.00
N GLY A 229 -3.97 18.54 1.24
CA GLY A 229 -2.90 18.53 0.26
C GLY A 229 -2.29 17.14 0.16
N TYR A 230 -1.95 16.68 -1.03
CA TYR A 230 -1.23 15.42 -1.24
C TYR A 230 -0.44 15.47 -2.55
N PHE A 231 0.54 14.58 -2.70
CA PHE A 231 1.33 14.47 -3.93
C PHE A 231 0.80 13.32 -4.78
N ASP A 232 0.21 13.65 -5.95
CA ASP A 232 -0.40 12.65 -6.82
C ASP A 232 0.66 11.91 -7.66
N GLY A 233 1.00 10.69 -7.23
CA GLY A 233 1.96 9.83 -7.94
C GLY A 233 1.53 9.46 -9.37
N LEU A 234 0.24 9.46 -9.68
CA LEU A 234 -0.26 9.21 -11.05
C LEU A 234 -0.05 10.42 -11.97
N ARG A 235 0.08 11.61 -11.41
CA ARG A 235 0.31 12.88 -12.12
C ARG A 235 1.74 13.39 -11.92
N GLY A 236 2.72 12.48 -11.91
CA GLY A 236 4.14 12.84 -11.81
C GLY A 236 4.53 13.44 -10.45
N GLY A 237 3.75 13.22 -9.40
CA GLY A 237 4.05 13.72 -8.05
C GLY A 237 3.63 15.17 -7.81
N ALA A 238 2.77 15.74 -8.66
CA ALA A 238 2.27 17.11 -8.48
C ALA A 238 1.49 17.27 -7.17
N PHE A 239 1.68 18.41 -6.50
CA PHE A 239 0.89 18.76 -5.32
C PHE A 239 -0.56 19.05 -5.73
N THR A 240 -1.51 18.42 -5.06
CA THR A 240 -2.94 18.53 -5.34
C THR A 240 -3.70 18.88 -4.06
N GLU A 241 -4.67 19.78 -4.19
CA GLU A 241 -5.57 20.17 -3.11
C GLU A 241 -6.96 19.54 -3.26
N SER A 242 -7.62 19.21 -2.15
CA SER A 242 -9.02 18.76 -2.14
C SER A 242 -9.74 19.19 -0.87
N LYS A 243 -11.04 19.51 -1.00
CA LYS A 243 -11.94 19.76 0.14
C LYS A 243 -12.58 18.49 0.71
N LYS A 244 -12.53 17.36 -0.01
CA LYS A 244 -13.16 16.10 0.42
C LYS A 244 -12.24 15.29 1.32
N GLY A 245 -10.95 15.28 1.00
CA GLY A 245 -9.91 14.50 1.67
C GLY A 245 -8.73 14.21 0.75
N ALA A 246 -7.73 13.49 1.26
CA ALA A 246 -6.64 12.99 0.41
C ALA A 246 -7.20 12.09 -0.72
N TYR A 247 -6.61 12.21 -1.91
CA TYR A 247 -7.08 11.54 -3.13
C TYR A 247 -8.55 11.84 -3.52
N ASP A 248 -9.11 12.95 -3.06
CA ASP A 248 -10.53 13.30 -3.22
C ASP A 248 -11.50 12.29 -2.59
N HIS A 249 -11.04 11.50 -1.60
CA HIS A 249 -11.88 10.58 -0.84
C HIS A 249 -12.35 11.21 0.47
N THR A 250 -13.60 10.96 0.87
CA THR A 250 -14.12 11.41 2.16
C THR A 250 -13.53 10.59 3.31
N ILE A 251 -13.15 11.21 4.42
CA ILE A 251 -12.74 10.47 5.63
C ILE A 251 -13.96 9.90 6.35
N VAL A 252 -13.98 8.59 6.51
CA VAL A 252 -15.08 7.86 7.17
C VAL A 252 -14.81 7.68 8.66
N GLY A 253 -13.56 7.46 9.05
CA GLY A 253 -13.21 7.35 10.46
C GLY A 253 -11.75 6.94 10.71
N LEU A 254 -11.46 6.76 11.99
CA LEU A 254 -10.18 6.33 12.53
C LEU A 254 -10.30 5.01 13.27
N PHE A 255 -9.23 4.23 13.27
CA PHE A 255 -9.11 3.02 14.08
C PHE A 255 -7.75 2.98 14.79
N GLY A 256 -7.73 2.59 16.07
CA GLY A 256 -6.51 2.54 16.90
C GLY A 256 -6.34 3.70 17.89
N VAL A 257 -7.13 4.77 17.73
CA VAL A 257 -7.21 5.90 18.68
C VAL A 257 -7.91 5.50 19.97
#